data_AF-A0A2W3YZM6-F1
#
_entry.id   AF-A0A2W3YZM6-F1
#
_cell.length_a   1.000
_cell.length_b   1.000
_cell.length_c   1.000
_cell.angle_alpha   90.00
_cell.angle_beta   90.00
_cell.angle_gamma   90.00
#
_symmetry.space_group_name_H-M   'P 1'
#
loop_
_entity.id
_entity.type
_entity.pdbx_description
1 polymer ?
#
loop_
_entity_poly.entity_id
_entity_poly.type
_entity_poly.pdbx_seq_one_letter_code
_entity_poly.pdbx_strand_id
1 'polypeptide(L)'
;MIKSVVEQVKEVKKLTEDTVNIPLTYLIFLSSCFLLWKPKYISLVNVSRWIPNNIREIILGLFNVLYSNIILVFIALFGAVVVITLLSEYTSILDKLLPDEVEYMDNTEVSWNQYSAIRRLVSIVFTLALPIFVYYFTINVLLNQNNFVETFFQKILFR
;
A
#
# COMPACT_ATOMS: atom_id res chain seq x y z
N MET A 1 -11.96 -24.77 0.11
CA MET A 1 -12.05 -23.74 1.17
C MET A 1 -11.31 -22.45 0.77
N ILE A 2 -10.01 -22.47 0.43
CA ILE A 2 -9.26 -21.26 0.00
C ILE A 2 -9.87 -20.59 -1.25
N LYS A 3 -10.29 -21.36 -2.25
CA LYS A 3 -10.94 -20.81 -3.46
C LYS A 3 -12.20 -19.99 -3.16
N SER A 4 -13.05 -20.43 -2.21
CA SER A 4 -14.28 -19.69 -1.89
C SER A 4 -14.02 -18.40 -1.11
N VAL A 5 -12.95 -18.35 -0.29
CA VAL A 5 -12.56 -17.12 0.41
C VAL A 5 -12.04 -16.09 -0.57
N VAL A 6 -11.22 -16.50 -1.54
CA VAL A 6 -10.71 -15.60 -2.59
C VAL A 6 -11.84 -15.06 -3.47
N GLU A 7 -12.83 -15.90 -3.80
CA GLU A 7 -14.03 -15.48 -4.54
C GLU A 7 -14.87 -14.47 -3.75
N GLN A 8 -15.12 -14.71 -2.46
CA GLN A 8 -15.82 -13.76 -1.59
C GLN A 8 -15.08 -12.42 -1.47
N VAL A 9 -13.75 -12.43 -1.33
CA VAL A 9 -12.95 -11.19 -1.31
C VAL A 9 -13.07 -10.44 -2.63
N LYS A 10 -13.09 -11.13 -3.77
CA LYS A 10 -13.28 -10.52 -5.08
C LYS A 10 -14.69 -9.92 -5.23
N GLU A 11 -15.72 -10.61 -4.78
CA GLU A 11 -17.09 -10.11 -4.80
C GLU A 11 -17.24 -8.85 -3.94
N VAL A 12 -16.74 -8.87 -2.70
CA VAL A 12 -16.78 -7.71 -1.81
C VAL A 12 -15.97 -6.54 -2.39
N LYS A 13 -14.79 -6.81 -2.96
CA LYS A 13 -13.97 -5.80 -3.64
C LYS A 13 -14.75 -5.16 -4.78
N LYS A 14 -15.33 -5.97 -5.67
CA LYS A 14 -16.13 -5.52 -6.80
C LYS A 14 -17.33 -4.68 -6.36
N LEU A 15 -18.06 -5.14 -5.34
CA LEU A 15 -19.24 -4.45 -4.82
C LEU A 15 -18.86 -3.08 -4.22
N THR A 16 -17.73 -3.00 -3.53
CA THR A 16 -17.26 -1.74 -2.94
C THR A 16 -16.78 -0.76 -4.01
N GLU A 17 -15.97 -1.23 -4.97
CA GLU A 17 -15.39 -0.40 -6.02
C GLU A 17 -16.45 0.06 -7.03
N ASP A 18 -17.38 -0.81 -7.43
CA ASP A 18 -18.40 -0.48 -8.45
C ASP A 18 -19.61 0.27 -7.88
N THR A 19 -20.01 0.01 -6.62
CA THR A 19 -21.25 0.58 -6.05
C THR A 19 -21.00 1.79 -5.16
N VAL A 20 -19.90 1.79 -4.41
CA VAL A 20 -19.59 2.85 -3.44
C VAL A 20 -18.51 3.80 -3.98
N ASN A 21 -17.80 3.40 -5.04
CA ASN A 21 -16.70 4.15 -5.65
C ASN A 21 -15.58 4.49 -4.64
N ILE A 22 -15.45 3.67 -3.58
CA ILE A 22 -14.42 3.81 -2.54
C ILE A 22 -13.54 2.55 -2.59
N PRO A 23 -12.20 2.69 -2.70
CA PRO A 23 -11.31 1.54 -2.65
C PRO A 23 -11.46 0.75 -1.34
N LEU A 24 -11.49 -0.58 -1.42
CA LEU A 24 -11.61 -1.45 -0.24
C LEU A 24 -10.54 -1.16 0.82
N THR A 25 -9.33 -0.81 0.39
CA THR A 25 -8.22 -0.39 1.25
C THR A 25 -8.61 0.77 2.18
N TYR A 26 -9.45 1.69 1.73
CA TYR A 26 -9.84 2.85 2.54
C TYR A 26 -10.85 2.44 3.62
N LEU A 27 -11.76 1.51 3.31
CA LEU A 27 -12.65 0.93 4.32
C LEU A 27 -11.87 0.15 5.39
N ILE A 28 -10.87 -0.63 4.96
CA ILE A 28 -9.98 -1.36 5.88
C ILE A 28 -9.21 -0.38 6.78
N PHE A 29 -8.73 0.73 6.23
CA PHE A 29 -8.06 1.77 7.01
C PHE A 29 -8.99 2.44 8.03
N LEU A 30 -10.19 2.86 7.60
CA LEU A 30 -11.17 3.52 8.46
C LEU A 30 -11.65 2.61 9.60
N SER A 31 -11.96 1.35 9.28
CA SER A 31 -12.32 0.35 10.29
C SER A 31 -11.19 0.11 11.29
N SER A 32 -9.95 0.05 10.83
CA SER A 32 -8.78 -0.06 11.72
C SER A 32 -8.60 1.18 12.61
N CYS A 33 -8.82 2.38 12.07
CA CYS A 33 -8.80 3.62 12.86
C CYS A 33 -9.89 3.62 13.94
N PHE A 34 -11.11 3.18 13.59
CA PHE A 34 -12.21 3.06 14.53
C PHE A 34 -11.89 2.07 15.65
N LEU A 35 -11.33 0.90 15.30
CA LEU A 35 -10.91 -0.12 16.26
C LEU A 35 -9.79 0.37 17.18
N LEU A 36 -8.82 1.13 16.65
CA LEU A 36 -7.76 1.76 17.43
C LEU A 36 -8.33 2.78 18.44
N TRP A 37 -9.31 3.60 18.01
CA TRP A 37 -9.95 4.60 18.87
C TRP A 37 -10.84 3.98 19.96
N LYS A 38 -11.48 2.83 19.67
CA LYS A 38 -12.32 2.09 20.62
C LYS A 38 -11.87 0.63 20.73
N PRO A 39 -10.77 0.36 21.48
CA PRO A 39 -10.19 -0.97 21.57
C PRO A 39 -11.13 -2.02 22.18
N LYS A 40 -12.16 -1.58 22.93
CA LYS A 40 -13.24 -2.45 23.45
C LYS A 40 -14.00 -3.22 22.35
N TYR A 41 -14.07 -2.71 21.12
CA TYR A 41 -14.73 -3.43 20.03
C TYR A 41 -13.80 -4.45 19.36
N ILE A 42 -12.48 -4.42 19.62
CA ILE A 42 -11.58 -5.41 19.03
C ILE A 42 -11.82 -6.80 19.63
N SER A 43 -12.23 -6.88 20.91
CA SER A 43 -12.67 -8.15 21.50
C SER A 43 -13.91 -8.74 20.83
N LEU A 44 -14.72 -7.94 20.12
CA LEU A 44 -15.84 -8.44 19.32
C LEU A 44 -15.37 -9.06 18.01
N VAL A 45 -14.30 -8.52 17.40
CA VAL A 45 -13.67 -9.10 16.21
C VAL A 45 -12.85 -10.35 16.58
N ASN A 46 -12.40 -10.44 17.85
CA ASN A 46 -11.84 -11.62 18.52
C ASN A 46 -10.69 -12.36 17.79
N VAL A 47 -10.02 -11.68 16.86
CA VAL A 47 -9.00 -12.26 15.97
C VAL A 47 -7.84 -12.86 16.76
N SER A 48 -7.45 -12.20 17.87
CA SER A 48 -6.31 -12.63 18.68
C SER A 48 -6.56 -13.91 19.50
N ARG A 49 -7.82 -14.31 19.74
CA ARG A 49 -8.13 -15.59 20.41
C ARG A 49 -8.25 -16.75 19.42
N TRP A 50 -8.57 -16.46 18.17
CA TRP A 50 -8.75 -17.48 17.13
C TRP A 50 -7.44 -17.92 16.48
N ILE A 51 -6.40 -17.08 16.58
CA ILE A 51 -5.10 -17.35 15.99
C ILE A 51 -4.13 -17.82 17.08
N PRO A 52 -3.56 -19.03 16.98
CA PRO A 52 -2.50 -19.50 17.87
C PRO A 52 -1.34 -18.50 17.95
N ASN A 53 -0.78 -18.30 19.15
CA ASN A 53 0.30 -17.33 19.39
C ASN A 53 1.47 -17.47 18.40
N ASN A 54 1.89 -18.71 18.09
CA ASN A 54 2.96 -18.96 17.12
C ASN A 54 2.63 -18.42 15.72
N ILE A 55 1.39 -18.58 15.26
CA ILE A 55 0.95 -18.09 13.94
C ILE A 55 0.87 -16.57 13.95
N ARG A 56 0.37 -15.99 15.04
CA ARG A 56 0.31 -14.54 15.24
C ARG A 56 1.70 -13.91 15.18
N GLU A 57 2.70 -14.50 15.83
CA GLU A 57 4.09 -14.03 15.80
C GLU A 57 4.70 -14.13 14.40
N ILE A 58 4.45 -15.22 13.67
CA ILE A 58 4.89 -15.36 12.28
C ILE A 58 4.29 -14.27 11.39
N ILE A 59 2.97 -14.03 11.50
CA ILE A 59 2.29 -12.99 10.71
C ILE A 59 2.87 -11.61 11.04
N LEU A 60 2.98 -11.27 12.33
CA LEU A 60 3.55 -9.99 12.75
C LEU A 60 5.00 -9.82 12.31
N GLY A 61 5.81 -10.87 12.42
CA GLY A 61 7.20 -10.89 11.97
C GLY A 61 7.32 -10.63 10.48
N LEU A 62 6.49 -11.30 9.67
CA LEU A 62 6.50 -11.15 8.21
C LEU A 62 6.11 -9.73 7.78
N PHE A 63 5.06 -9.15 8.38
CA PHE A 63 4.65 -7.78 8.09
C PHE A 63 5.66 -6.74 8.61
N ASN A 64 6.32 -6.99 9.76
CA ASN A 64 7.39 -6.13 10.25
C ASN A 64 8.60 -6.14 9.31
N VAL A 65 9.00 -7.30 8.79
CA VAL A 65 10.11 -7.41 7.82
C VAL A 65 9.75 -6.73 6.51
N LEU A 66 8.54 -6.92 5.98
CA LEU A 66 8.10 -6.24 4.77
C LEU A 66 8.09 -4.73 4.94
N TYR A 67 7.56 -4.24 6.07
CA TYR A 67 7.50 -2.80 6.34
C TYR A 67 8.87 -2.20 6.65
N SER A 68 9.77 -2.90 7.35
CA SER A 68 11.12 -2.39 7.61
C SER A 68 11.93 -2.20 6.33
N ASN A 69 11.67 -3.03 5.32
CA ASN A 69 12.34 -2.95 4.03
C ASN A 69 11.64 -2.02 3.03
N ILE A 70 10.48 -1.42 3.37
CA ILE A 70 9.79 -0.49 2.45
C ILE A 70 10.63 0.75 2.16
N ILE A 71 11.46 1.17 3.12
CA ILE A 71 12.41 2.27 2.96
C ILE A 71 13.45 1.92 1.88
N LEU A 72 13.94 0.68 1.84
CA LEU A 72 14.86 0.23 0.79
C LEU A 72 14.19 0.25 -0.58
N VAL A 73 12.91 -0.14 -0.65
CA VAL A 73 12.12 -0.05 -1.90
C VAL A 73 12.00 1.40 -2.36
N PHE A 74 11.73 2.35 -1.45
CA PHE A 74 11.70 3.77 -1.80
C PHE A 74 13.07 4.31 -2.22
N ILE A 75 14.16 3.88 -1.57
CA ILE A 75 15.52 4.26 -1.96
C ILE A 75 15.85 3.75 -3.37
N ALA A 76 15.50 2.50 -3.68
CA ALA A 76 15.71 1.93 -5.01
C ALA A 76 14.90 2.68 -6.09
N LEU A 77 13.63 3.00 -5.81
CA LEU A 77 12.79 3.77 -6.72
C LEU A 77 13.28 5.21 -6.91
N PHE A 78 13.75 5.85 -5.84
CA PHE A 78 14.38 7.17 -5.93
C PHE A 78 15.65 7.12 -6.77
N GLY A 79 16.50 6.11 -6.56
CA GLY A 79 17.67 5.86 -7.39
C GLY A 79 17.31 5.70 -8.88
N ALA A 80 16.23 4.97 -9.19
CA ALA A 80 15.75 4.84 -10.56
C ALA A 80 15.32 6.18 -11.16
N VAL A 81 14.62 7.03 -10.41
CA VAL A 81 14.23 8.38 -10.85
C VAL A 81 15.46 9.25 -11.13
N VAL A 82 16.46 9.21 -10.25
CA VAL A 82 17.73 9.94 -10.43
C VAL A 82 18.45 9.45 -11.68
N VAL A 83 18.57 8.13 -11.89
CA VAL A 83 19.20 7.55 -13.07
C VAL A 83 18.48 7.97 -14.36
N ILE A 84 17.14 7.92 -14.38
CA ILE A 84 16.35 8.37 -15.54
C ILE A 84 16.61 9.86 -15.83
N THR A 85 16.69 10.67 -14.78
CA THR A 85 16.92 12.12 -14.91
C THR A 85 18.32 12.41 -15.46
N LEU A 86 19.35 11.76 -14.92
CA LEU A 86 20.72 11.89 -15.39
C LEU A 86 20.90 11.35 -16.81
N LEU A 87 20.30 10.20 -17.14
CA LEU A 87 20.35 9.67 -18.50
C LEU A 87 19.72 10.65 -19.49
N SER A 88 18.61 11.29 -19.14
CA SER A 88 17.97 12.27 -20.02
C SER A 88 18.79 13.54 -20.20
N GLU A 89 19.46 14.01 -19.15
CA GLU A 89 20.21 15.26 -19.17
C GLU A 89 21.58 15.12 -19.87
N TYR A 90 22.22 13.96 -19.72
CA TYR A 90 23.57 13.71 -20.25
C TYR A 90 23.61 12.83 -21.50
N THR A 91 22.51 12.17 -21.88
CA THR A 91 22.48 11.30 -23.07
C THR A 91 21.17 11.42 -23.86
N SER A 92 21.25 11.49 -25.19
CA SER A 92 20.07 11.42 -26.08
C SER A 92 19.53 9.98 -26.23
N ILE A 93 19.86 9.08 -25.31
CA ILE A 93 19.53 7.65 -25.40
C ILE A 93 18.03 7.46 -25.13
N LEU A 94 17.46 8.22 -24.20
CA LEU A 94 16.03 8.15 -23.91
C LEU A 94 15.18 8.48 -25.15
N ASP A 95 15.54 9.52 -25.89
CA ASP A 95 14.83 9.92 -27.12
C ASP A 95 14.88 8.86 -28.22
N LYS A 96 15.88 7.98 -28.20
CA LYS A 96 16.02 6.87 -29.17
C LYS A 96 15.35 5.57 -28.71
N LEU A 97 15.09 5.43 -27.42
CA LEU A 97 14.58 4.20 -26.81
C LEU A 97 13.08 4.27 -26.53
N LEU A 98 12.57 5.49 -26.33
CA LEU A 98 11.15 5.75 -26.12
C LEU A 98 10.43 5.76 -27.47
N PRO A 99 9.26 5.10 -27.57
CA PRO A 99 8.44 5.17 -28.76
C PRO A 99 7.90 6.59 -28.96
N ASP A 100 7.60 6.94 -30.22
CA ASP A 100 6.96 8.21 -30.54
C ASP A 100 5.62 8.37 -29.81
N GLU A 101 5.20 9.62 -29.62
CA GLU A 101 3.92 9.93 -28.99
C GLU A 101 2.76 9.30 -29.78
N VAL A 102 1.85 8.64 -29.08
CA VAL A 102 0.71 7.94 -29.69
C VAL A 102 -0.58 8.65 -29.29
N GLU A 103 -1.28 9.19 -30.27
CA GLU A 103 -2.68 9.58 -30.14
C GLU A 103 -3.58 8.34 -30.18
N TYR A 104 -4.40 8.17 -29.14
CA TYR A 104 -5.43 7.14 -29.10
C TYR A 104 -6.71 7.63 -29.78
N MET A 105 -7.55 6.70 -30.23
CA MET A 105 -8.82 7.00 -30.93
C MET A 105 -9.86 7.75 -30.07
N ASP A 106 -9.59 7.94 -28.78
CA ASP A 106 -10.39 8.74 -27.85
C ASP A 106 -9.86 10.18 -27.69
N ASN A 107 -8.99 10.64 -28.59
CA ASN A 107 -8.26 11.92 -28.54
C ASN A 107 -7.39 12.08 -27.28
N THR A 108 -7.00 10.99 -26.62
CA THR A 108 -5.99 11.05 -25.56
C THR A 108 -4.60 10.84 -26.13
N GLU A 109 -3.69 11.76 -25.81
CA GLU A 109 -2.27 11.63 -26.15
C GLU A 109 -1.53 10.94 -25.00
N VAL A 110 -0.84 9.84 -25.30
CA VAL A 110 0.15 9.29 -24.38
C VAL A 110 1.52 9.76 -24.81
N SER A 111 2.02 10.75 -24.07
CA SER A 111 3.41 11.17 -24.20
C SER A 111 4.33 10.15 -23.52
N TRP A 112 5.28 9.63 -24.30
CA TRP A 112 6.37 8.79 -23.85
C TRP A 112 7.61 9.66 -23.62
N ASN A 113 7.51 10.60 -22.67
CA ASN A 113 8.60 11.50 -22.31
C ASN A 113 9.04 11.29 -20.85
N GLN A 114 10.17 11.90 -20.48
CA GLN A 114 10.77 11.80 -19.15
C GLN A 114 9.79 12.19 -18.03
N TYR A 115 9.02 13.28 -18.22
CA TYR A 115 8.03 13.74 -17.24
C TYR A 115 6.92 12.70 -17.02
N SER A 116 6.45 12.06 -18.09
CA SER A 116 5.48 10.97 -18.04
C SER A 116 6.05 9.75 -17.31
N ALA A 117 7.31 9.37 -17.57
CA ALA A 117 7.97 8.27 -16.88
C ALA A 117 8.14 8.53 -15.37
N ILE A 118 8.61 9.72 -14.98
CA ILE A 118 8.72 10.13 -13.57
C ILE A 118 7.34 10.13 -12.90
N ARG A 119 6.33 10.73 -13.54
CA ARG A 119 4.95 10.75 -13.02
C ARG A 119 4.41 9.34 -12.78
N ARG A 120 4.62 8.41 -13.72
CA ARG A 120 4.20 7.00 -13.58
C ARG A 120 4.94 6.30 -12.44
N LEU A 121 6.25 6.51 -12.31
CA LEU A 121 7.04 5.94 -11.20
C LEU A 121 6.57 6.46 -9.84
N VAL A 122 6.35 7.77 -9.71
CA VAL A 122 5.80 8.38 -8.48
C VAL A 122 4.39 7.85 -8.22
N SER A 123 3.55 7.70 -9.24
CA SER A 123 2.23 7.09 -9.07
C SER A 123 2.33 5.65 -8.57
N ILE A 124 3.25 4.84 -9.10
CA ILE A 124 3.48 3.46 -8.65
C ILE A 124 3.92 3.44 -7.18
N VAL A 125 4.79 4.35 -6.77
CA VAL A 125 5.20 4.54 -5.37
C VAL A 125 3.98 4.69 -4.47
N PHE A 126 3.09 5.64 -4.77
CA PHE A 126 1.89 5.86 -3.96
C PHE A 126 0.92 4.69 -4.02
N THR A 127 0.69 4.11 -5.20
CA THR A 127 -0.21 2.96 -5.39
C THR A 127 0.25 1.72 -4.63
N LEU A 128 1.56 1.53 -4.40
CA LEU A 128 2.10 0.43 -3.62
C LEU A 128 2.23 0.75 -2.13
N ALA A 129 2.71 1.96 -1.80
CA ALA A 129 2.97 2.39 -0.44
C ALA A 129 1.71 2.41 0.43
N LEU A 130 0.63 2.99 -0.10
CA LEU A 130 -0.61 3.19 0.66
C LEU A 130 -1.24 1.86 1.09
N PRO A 131 -1.45 0.89 0.19
CA PRO A 131 -1.99 -0.42 0.58
C PRO A 131 -1.09 -1.16 1.56
N ILE A 132 0.23 -1.18 1.34
CA ILE A 132 1.16 -1.88 2.23
C ILE A 132 1.11 -1.27 3.64
N PHE A 133 1.10 0.06 3.73
CA PHE A 133 0.93 0.76 5.01
C PHE A 133 -0.40 0.42 5.68
N VAL A 134 -1.51 0.46 4.93
CA VAL A 134 -2.84 0.14 5.46
C VAL A 134 -2.90 -1.29 5.99
N TYR A 135 -2.34 -2.26 5.27
CA TYR A 135 -2.30 -3.65 5.73
C TYR A 135 -1.42 -3.83 6.96
N TYR A 136 -0.23 -3.22 6.96
CA TYR A 136 0.67 -3.21 8.12
C TYR A 136 -0.01 -2.62 9.37
N PHE A 137 -0.67 -1.47 9.21
CA PHE A 137 -1.41 -0.78 10.27
C PHE A 137 -2.55 -1.66 10.80
N THR A 138 -3.37 -2.19 9.91
CA THR A 138 -4.52 -3.04 10.25
C THR A 138 -4.10 -4.28 11.04
N ILE A 139 -3.04 -4.96 10.60
CA ILE A 139 -2.55 -6.16 11.26
C ILE A 139 -2.02 -5.85 12.66
N ASN A 140 -1.33 -4.72 12.83
CA ASN A 140 -0.87 -4.30 14.15
C ASN A 140 -2.04 -3.90 15.07
N VAL A 141 -3.06 -3.23 14.55
CA VAL A 141 -4.29 -2.91 15.32
C VAL A 141 -5.00 -4.18 15.77
N LEU A 142 -5.10 -5.20 14.91
CA LEU A 142 -5.82 -6.43 15.24
C LEU A 142 -5.00 -7.39 16.12
N LEU A 143 -3.72 -7.56 15.81
CA LEU A 143 -2.85 -8.59 16.38
C LEU A 143 -1.81 -8.06 17.36
N ASN A 144 -1.59 -6.77 17.51
CA ASN A 144 -0.58 -6.23 18.44
C ASN A 144 -1.11 -5.08 19.30
N GLN A 145 -2.38 -5.19 19.71
CA GLN A 145 -3.16 -4.12 20.37
C GLN A 145 -2.40 -3.36 21.46
N ASN A 146 -1.97 -4.03 22.52
CA ASN A 146 -1.43 -3.33 23.70
C ASN A 146 -0.11 -2.58 23.37
N ASN A 147 0.85 -3.27 22.76
CA ASN A 147 2.14 -2.64 22.42
C ASN A 147 1.98 -1.60 21.31
N PHE A 148 1.17 -1.84 20.29
CA PHE A 148 1.03 -0.91 19.17
C PHE A 148 0.25 0.35 19.56
N VAL A 149 -0.86 0.22 20.30
CA VAL A 149 -1.64 1.37 20.80
C VAL A 149 -0.76 2.26 21.69
N GLU A 150 -0.07 1.69 22.67
CA GLU A 150 0.82 2.45 23.56
C GLU A 150 1.93 3.17 22.77
N THR A 151 2.61 2.46 21.87
CA THR A 151 3.72 3.04 21.08
C THR A 151 3.24 4.09 20.09
N PHE A 152 2.07 3.89 19.46
CA PHE A 152 1.51 4.79 18.45
C PHE A 152 1.04 6.10 19.07
N PHE A 153 0.29 6.04 20.18
CA PHE A 153 -0.16 7.25 20.88
C PHE A 153 0.98 7.99 21.57
N GLN A 154 1.96 7.29 22.17
CA GLN A 154 3.12 7.97 22.75
C GLN A 154 3.96 8.73 21.72
N LYS A 155 4.21 8.14 20.54
CA LYS A 155 4.98 8.82 19.47
C LYS A 155 4.28 10.03 18.86
N ILE A 156 2.95 10.10 18.93
CA ILE A 156 2.14 11.17 18.32
C ILE A 156 1.81 12.27 19.34
N LEU A 157 1.55 11.93 20.61
CA LEU A 157 1.20 12.90 21.66
C LEU A 157 2.40 13.60 22.31
N PHE A 158 3.58 12.99 22.26
CA PHE A 158 4.81 13.56 22.85
C PHE A 158 5.80 14.07 21.80
N ARG A 159 5.30 14.50 20.64
CA ARG A 159 6.09 15.19 19.62
C ARG A 159 5.47 16.53 19.27
#